data_AF-A0A816AAL7-F1
#
_entry.id   AF-A0A816AAL7-F1
#
_cell.length_a   1.000
_cell.length_b   1.000
_cell.length_c   1.000
_cell.angle_alpha   90.00
_cell.angle_beta   90.00
_cell.angle_gamma   90.00
#
_symmetry.space_group_name_H-M   'P 1'
#
loop_
_entity.id
_entity.type
_entity.pdbx_description
1 polymer ?
#
loop_
_entity_poly.entity_id
_entity_poly.type
_entity_poly.pdbx_seq_one_letter_code
_entity_poly.pdbx_strand_id
1 'polypeptide(L)'
;MVSISNISCLLFILFINLTNEQDHDENSFEIREHSLNRPYPAVFSTANSYWHLVGNTIVTDRYIRLTSDSQSKAGGLWNMIPVTYPDWEMHVHYKVHGSGKELFGDGFVIWYVRDPKLTGPVFGYADYFHGLAIIMDTYSNHNGPHNVGLRRFSI
;
A
#
# COMPACT_ATOMS: atom_id res chain seq x y z
N MET A 1 -40.85 22.98 -6.07
CA MET A 1 -40.13 23.65 -4.95
C MET A 1 -38.90 22.81 -4.65
N VAL A 2 -37.71 23.21 -5.11
CA VAL A 2 -36.47 22.45 -4.88
C VAL A 2 -36.09 22.63 -3.41
N SER A 3 -35.97 21.54 -2.66
CA SER A 3 -35.56 21.58 -1.25
C SER A 3 -34.15 22.13 -1.14
N ILE A 4 -33.88 22.94 -0.10
CA ILE A 4 -32.56 23.51 0.22
C ILE A 4 -31.49 22.40 0.31
N SER A 5 -31.87 21.20 0.74
CA SER A 5 -31.00 20.02 0.76
C SER A 5 -30.48 19.62 -0.63
N ASN A 6 -31.30 19.75 -1.67
CA ASN A 6 -30.91 19.38 -3.04
C ASN A 6 -29.94 20.41 -3.64
N ILE A 7 -30.10 21.68 -3.29
CA ILE A 7 -29.20 22.76 -3.71
C ILE A 7 -27.84 22.59 -3.02
N SER A 8 -27.81 22.23 -1.73
CA SER A 8 -26.57 21.95 -1.01
C SER A 8 -25.80 20.77 -1.61
N CYS A 9 -26.47 19.67 -1.95
CA CYS A 9 -25.81 18.54 -2.63
C CYS A 9 -25.29 18.92 -4.03
N LEU A 10 -26.05 19.70 -4.80
CA LEU A 10 -25.62 20.17 -6.12
C LEU A 10 -24.41 21.10 -6.03
N LEU A 11 -24.38 22.01 -5.05
CA LEU A 11 -23.23 22.87 -4.79
C LEU A 11 -22.01 22.07 -4.33
N PHE A 12 -22.20 21.04 -3.50
CA PHE A 12 -21.12 20.16 -3.07
C PHE A 12 -20.55 19.32 -4.24
N ILE A 13 -21.42 18.78 -5.10
CA ILE A 13 -21.00 18.07 -6.31
C ILE A 13 -20.27 19.04 -7.27
N LEU A 14 -20.78 20.25 -7.45
CA LEU A 14 -20.12 21.27 -8.27
C LEU A 14 -18.74 21.65 -7.69
N PHE A 15 -18.62 21.74 -6.37
CA PHE A 15 -17.36 22.00 -5.67
C PHE A 15 -16.35 20.87 -5.89
N ILE A 16 -16.77 19.60 -5.78
CA ILE A 16 -15.92 18.44 -6.06
C ILE A 16 -15.45 18.42 -7.52
N ASN A 17 -16.32 18.80 -8.47
CA ASN A 17 -15.95 18.88 -9.88
C ASN A 17 -15.00 20.05 -10.17
N LEU A 18 -15.15 21.19 -9.48
CA LEU A 18 -14.23 22.32 -9.57
C LEU A 18 -12.85 22.00 -8.97
N THR A 19 -12.77 21.12 -7.97
CA THR A 19 -11.50 20.63 -7.42
C THR A 19 -10.89 19.47 -8.22
N ASN A 20 -11.58 18.95 -9.24
CA ASN A 20 -11.07 17.93 -10.15
C ASN A 20 -10.33 18.56 -11.34
N GLU A 21 -9.64 19.69 -11.13
CA GLU A 21 -8.51 19.99 -12.01
C GLU A 21 -7.45 18.94 -11.73
N GLN A 22 -7.12 18.19 -12.77
CA GLN A 22 -6.03 17.23 -12.76
C GLN A 22 -4.74 18.06 -12.73
N ASP A 23 -4.34 18.46 -11.52
CA ASP A 23 -3.08 19.15 -11.25
C ASP A 23 -1.95 18.22 -11.68
N HIS A 24 -1.53 18.37 -12.93
CA HIS A 24 -0.22 17.94 -13.35
C HIS A 24 0.76 18.92 -12.71
N ASP A 25 1.09 18.66 -11.44
CA ASP A 25 1.96 19.54 -10.65
C ASP A 25 3.31 19.63 -11.35
N GLU A 26 3.58 20.76 -12.01
CA GLU A 26 4.81 21.02 -12.78
C GLU A 26 6.07 20.97 -11.89
N ASN A 27 5.90 20.96 -10.56
CA ASN A 27 6.98 20.79 -9.58
C ASN A 27 7.10 19.37 -9.00
N SER A 28 6.26 18.42 -9.42
CA SER A 28 6.39 17.03 -8.99
C SER A 28 7.65 16.39 -9.59
N PHE A 29 8.64 16.10 -8.75
CA PHE A 29 9.83 15.37 -9.15
C PHE A 29 9.83 13.98 -8.53
N GLU A 30 10.09 12.97 -9.35
CA GLU A 30 10.19 11.60 -8.90
C GLU A 30 11.50 11.36 -8.13
N ILE A 31 11.40 11.03 -6.83
CA ILE A 31 12.56 10.72 -6.01
C ILE A 31 13.03 9.28 -6.28
N ARG A 32 14.07 9.13 -7.12
CA ARG A 32 14.58 7.84 -7.60
C ARG A 32 14.88 6.84 -6.47
N GLU A 33 15.46 7.27 -5.36
CA GLU A 33 15.78 6.39 -4.24
C GLU A 33 14.54 5.80 -3.54
N HIS A 34 13.38 6.45 -3.65
CA HIS A 34 12.10 6.00 -3.08
C HIS A 34 11.13 5.46 -4.14
N SER A 35 11.61 5.22 -5.37
CA SER A 35 10.79 4.74 -6.47
C SER A 35 11.11 3.32 -6.89
N LEU A 36 10.10 2.66 -7.47
CA LEU A 36 10.23 1.37 -8.14
C LEU A 36 9.59 1.45 -9.52
N ASN A 37 10.44 1.58 -10.54
CA ASN A 37 10.02 1.56 -11.94
C ASN A 37 10.58 0.35 -12.67
N ARG A 38 9.87 -0.05 -13.73
CA ARG A 38 10.38 -1.09 -14.64
C ARG A 38 11.66 -0.63 -15.33
N PRO A 39 12.60 -1.54 -15.64
CA PRO A 39 12.60 -2.96 -15.29
C PRO A 39 13.07 -3.22 -13.85
N TYR A 40 12.24 -3.88 -13.04
CA TYR A 40 12.51 -4.08 -11.61
C TYR A 40 13.78 -4.86 -11.28
N PRO A 41 14.18 -5.92 -12.01
CA PRO A 41 15.38 -6.69 -11.65
C PRO A 41 16.65 -5.85 -11.58
N ALA A 42 16.75 -4.79 -12.39
CA ALA A 42 17.89 -3.88 -12.38
C ALA A 42 18.00 -3.07 -11.07
N VAL A 43 16.86 -2.79 -10.41
CA VAL A 43 16.83 -2.11 -9.11
C VAL A 43 17.49 -2.97 -8.03
N PHE A 44 17.30 -4.29 -8.10
CA PHE A 44 17.77 -5.24 -7.09
C PHE A 44 19.10 -5.91 -7.43
N SER A 45 19.61 -5.77 -8.66
CA SER A 45 20.87 -6.40 -9.10
C SER A 45 22.12 -5.59 -8.71
N THR A 46 21.96 -4.35 -8.27
CA THR A 46 23.08 -3.48 -7.90
C THR A 46 23.40 -3.63 -6.41
N ALA A 47 24.69 -3.59 -6.06
CA ALA A 47 25.13 -3.63 -4.67
C ALA A 47 24.58 -2.46 -3.83
N ASN A 48 24.10 -1.40 -4.47
CA ASN A 48 23.54 -0.20 -3.86
C ASN A 48 22.02 -0.12 -4.01
N SER A 49 21.31 -1.25 -4.01
CA SER A 49 19.86 -1.23 -4.02
C SER A 49 19.33 -0.60 -2.72
N TYR A 50 18.50 0.43 -2.86
CA TYR A 50 17.81 1.06 -1.71
C TYR A 50 16.64 0.20 -1.20
N TRP A 51 16.26 -0.83 -1.95
CA TRP A 51 15.11 -1.67 -1.66
C TRP A 51 15.53 -3.06 -1.23
N HIS A 52 15.03 -3.49 -0.08
CA HIS A 52 15.30 -4.81 0.48
C HIS A 52 14.06 -5.69 0.38
N LEU A 53 14.20 -6.86 -0.25
CA LEU A 53 13.12 -7.85 -0.40
C LEU A 53 13.04 -8.75 0.83
N VAL A 54 11.84 -9.14 1.21
CA VAL A 54 11.62 -10.08 2.32
C VAL A 54 10.57 -11.15 1.98
N GLY A 55 10.70 -12.30 2.64
CA GLY A 55 9.73 -13.39 2.58
C GLY A 55 9.58 -14.01 1.19
N ASN A 56 8.35 -14.21 0.75
CA ASN A 56 8.00 -14.88 -0.50
C ASN A 56 8.00 -13.97 -1.73
N THR A 57 8.58 -12.77 -1.63
CA THR A 57 8.54 -11.77 -2.69
C THR A 57 9.36 -12.22 -3.90
N ILE A 58 8.78 -12.10 -5.09
CA ILE A 58 9.41 -12.44 -6.35
C ILE A 58 9.44 -11.21 -7.25
N VAL A 59 10.58 -10.95 -7.87
CA VAL A 59 10.77 -9.86 -8.82
C VAL A 59 10.78 -10.42 -10.24
N THR A 60 9.99 -9.81 -11.11
CA THR A 60 9.97 -10.08 -12.55
C THR A 60 10.25 -8.79 -13.33
N ASP A 61 10.41 -8.88 -14.65
CA ASP A 61 10.53 -7.72 -15.54
C ASP A 61 9.30 -6.78 -15.49
N ARG A 62 8.12 -7.32 -15.20
CA ARG A 62 6.82 -6.62 -15.30
C ARG A 62 6.19 -6.25 -13.97
N TYR A 63 6.48 -6.99 -12.91
CA TYR A 63 5.89 -6.74 -11.60
C TYR A 63 6.77 -7.32 -10.48
N ILE A 64 6.59 -6.75 -9.29
CA ILE A 64 7.04 -7.34 -8.04
C ILE A 64 5.82 -7.99 -7.41
N ARG A 65 5.90 -9.30 -7.14
CA ARG A 65 4.81 -10.07 -6.52
C ARG A 65 5.17 -10.36 -5.08
N LEU A 66 4.41 -9.81 -4.13
CA LEU A 66 4.62 -10.03 -2.70
C LEU A 66 4.32 -11.48 -2.29
N THR A 67 3.18 -12.00 -2.72
CA THR A 67 2.72 -13.35 -2.39
C THR A 67 2.11 -14.04 -3.60
N SER A 68 2.20 -15.37 -3.66
CA SER A 68 1.43 -16.19 -4.60
C SER A 68 0.04 -16.48 -4.05
N ASP A 69 -0.89 -16.87 -4.93
CA ASP A 69 -2.23 -17.37 -4.59
C ASP A 69 -2.13 -18.77 -3.94
N SER A 70 -1.57 -18.80 -2.73
CA SER A 70 -1.35 -19.98 -1.92
C SER A 70 -1.36 -19.57 -0.45
N GLN A 71 -1.90 -20.42 0.40
CA GLN A 71 -2.04 -20.13 1.82
C GLN A 71 -0.69 -19.90 2.53
N SER A 72 -0.75 -19.15 3.64
CA SER A 72 0.38 -18.94 4.57
C SER A 72 1.63 -18.37 3.90
N LYS A 73 1.45 -17.39 3.00
CA LYS A 73 2.55 -16.64 2.40
C LYS A 73 2.61 -15.24 2.98
N ALA A 74 3.83 -14.80 3.25
CA ALA A 74 4.13 -13.44 3.65
C ALA A 74 5.33 -12.97 2.84
N GLY A 75 5.18 -11.79 2.25
CA GLY A 75 6.24 -11.15 1.48
C GLY A 75 6.08 -9.65 1.56
N GLY A 76 7.19 -8.95 1.39
CA GLY A 76 7.24 -7.51 1.40
C GLY A 76 8.52 -7.02 0.77
N LEU A 77 8.62 -5.70 0.73
CA LEU A 77 9.82 -5.00 0.38
C LEU A 77 9.89 -3.70 1.16
N TRP A 78 11.10 -3.25 1.44
CA TRP A 78 11.38 -2.11 2.29
C TRP A 78 12.36 -1.17 1.60
N ASN A 79 12.01 0.11 1.55
CA ASN A 79 13.00 1.12 1.24
C ASN A 79 13.85 1.39 2.50
N MET A 80 15.16 1.33 2.37
CA MET A 80 16.10 1.48 3.48
C MET A 80 16.60 2.93 3.62
N ILE A 81 16.21 3.82 2.72
CA ILE A 81 16.54 5.24 2.78
C ILE A 81 15.39 5.96 3.50
N PRO A 82 15.66 6.73 4.57
CA PRO A 82 14.63 7.54 5.21
C PRO A 82 14.12 8.64 4.28
N VAL A 83 12.80 8.85 4.27
CA VAL A 83 12.18 10.00 3.58
C VAL A 83 12.43 11.25 4.43
N THR A 84 13.15 12.22 3.89
CA THR A 84 13.47 13.50 4.57
C THR A 84 12.64 14.68 4.07
N TYR A 85 11.73 14.44 3.13
CA TYR A 85 10.87 15.46 2.54
C TYR A 85 9.67 15.75 3.46
N PRO A 86 9.36 17.03 3.73
CA PRO A 86 8.25 17.40 4.59
C PRO A 86 6.89 17.07 3.96
N ASP A 87 6.79 17.28 2.64
CA ASP A 87 5.63 17.01 1.82
C ASP A 87 6.01 15.99 0.75
N TRP A 88 5.18 14.97 0.58
CA TRP A 88 5.42 13.91 -0.40
C TRP A 88 4.11 13.32 -0.90
N GLU A 89 4.16 12.81 -2.13
CA GLU A 89 3.09 12.06 -2.78
C GLU A 89 3.62 10.69 -3.18
N MET A 90 2.79 9.66 -3.07
CA MET A 90 3.17 8.31 -3.49
C MET A 90 2.09 7.67 -4.37
N HIS A 91 2.48 7.36 -5.59
CA HIS A 91 1.64 6.64 -6.55
C HIS A 91 1.97 5.14 -6.54
N VAL A 92 0.97 4.32 -6.18
CA VAL A 92 1.13 2.87 -6.10
C VAL A 92 0.24 2.17 -7.13
N HIS A 93 0.89 1.59 -8.13
CA HIS A 93 0.22 0.75 -9.12
C HIS A 93 0.25 -0.71 -8.63
N TYR A 94 -0.87 -1.18 -8.10
CA TYR A 94 -0.98 -2.54 -7.55
C TYR A 94 -2.05 -3.37 -8.27
N LYS A 95 -1.99 -4.69 -8.05
CA LYS A 95 -3.03 -5.62 -8.48
C LYS A 95 -3.15 -6.74 -7.46
N VAL A 96 -4.35 -6.93 -6.92
CA VAL A 96 -4.71 -8.11 -6.12
C VAL A 96 -5.60 -9.00 -6.98
N HIS A 97 -5.26 -10.28 -7.09
CA HIS A 97 -6.06 -11.25 -7.83
C HIS A 97 -5.84 -12.67 -7.29
N GLY A 98 -6.83 -13.54 -7.46
CA GLY A 98 -6.78 -14.95 -7.07
C GLY A 98 -7.74 -15.79 -7.91
N SER A 99 -7.56 -17.11 -7.87
CA SER A 99 -8.36 -18.10 -8.60
C SER A 99 -9.56 -18.64 -7.80
N GLY A 100 -9.62 -18.33 -6.51
CA GLY A 100 -10.74 -18.68 -5.64
C GLY A 100 -12.06 -18.03 -6.06
N LYS A 101 -13.18 -18.71 -5.81
CA LYS A 101 -14.54 -18.17 -6.01
C LYS A 101 -14.88 -17.03 -5.03
N GLU A 102 -14.18 -16.98 -3.92
CA GLU A 102 -14.16 -15.89 -2.95
C GLU A 102 -12.70 -15.42 -2.82
N LEU A 103 -12.49 -14.12 -2.67
CA LEU A 103 -11.17 -13.56 -2.39
C LEU A 103 -10.79 -13.95 -0.95
N PHE A 104 -9.98 -14.99 -0.81
CA PHE A 104 -9.38 -15.37 0.46
C PHE A 104 -7.96 -14.82 0.54
N GLY A 105 -7.71 -13.98 1.55
CA GLY A 105 -6.41 -13.38 1.83
C GLY A 105 -6.58 -12.09 2.61
N ASP A 106 -5.67 -11.82 3.54
CA ASP A 106 -5.77 -10.67 4.44
C ASP A 106 -5.56 -9.33 3.71
N GLY A 107 -4.95 -9.34 2.52
CA GLY A 107 -4.64 -8.15 1.73
C GLY A 107 -3.18 -7.73 1.84
N PHE A 108 -2.90 -6.42 1.76
CA PHE A 108 -1.55 -5.89 1.91
C PHE A 108 -1.54 -4.52 2.58
N VAL A 109 -0.36 -4.09 3.02
CA VAL A 109 -0.18 -2.83 3.75
C VAL A 109 0.95 -2.02 3.13
N ILE A 110 0.72 -0.73 2.97
CA ILE A 110 1.77 0.26 2.71
C ILE A 110 2.21 0.84 4.05
N TRP A 111 3.51 0.83 4.28
CA TRP A 111 4.11 1.31 5.53
C TRP A 111 4.91 2.58 5.29
N TYR A 112 4.68 3.59 6.12
CA TYR A 112 5.56 4.75 6.28
C TYR A 112 5.90 4.86 7.76
N VAL A 113 7.08 4.37 8.14
CA VAL A 113 7.44 4.13 9.55
C VAL A 113 8.81 4.68 9.87
N ARG A 114 9.01 5.08 11.12
CA ARG A 114 10.30 5.58 11.61
C ARG A 114 11.40 4.50 11.59
N ASP A 115 11.04 3.29 12.01
CA ASP A 115 11.99 2.21 12.25
C ASP A 115 11.57 0.97 11.44
N PRO A 116 12.12 0.71 10.23
CA PRO A 116 11.71 -0.42 9.40
C PRO A 116 12.14 -1.74 10.06
N LYS A 117 11.16 -2.51 10.54
CA LYS A 117 11.34 -3.90 10.97
C LYS A 117 11.03 -4.85 9.81
N LEU A 118 12.06 -5.56 9.34
CA LEU A 118 11.97 -6.37 8.12
C LEU A 118 11.00 -7.57 8.20
N THR A 119 10.60 -7.99 9.41
CA THR A 119 9.67 -9.12 9.62
C THR A 119 8.81 -8.92 10.89
N GLY A 120 7.64 -9.57 10.94
CA GLY A 120 6.80 -9.66 12.13
C GLY A 120 5.39 -10.25 11.89
N PRO A 121 4.54 -10.33 12.94
CA PRO A 121 3.26 -11.04 12.88
C PRO A 121 2.13 -10.29 12.15
N VAL A 122 2.30 -9.00 11.86
CA VAL A 122 1.26 -8.13 11.30
C VAL A 122 1.55 -7.88 9.82
N PHE A 123 0.90 -8.60 8.91
CA PHE A 123 1.17 -8.48 7.46
C PHE A 123 2.67 -8.57 7.10
N GLY A 124 3.44 -9.38 7.85
CA GLY A 124 4.89 -9.49 7.70
C GLY A 124 5.70 -8.38 8.39
N TYR A 125 5.08 -7.56 9.24
CA TYR A 125 5.67 -6.45 9.99
C TYR A 125 5.42 -6.54 11.51
N ALA A 126 6.09 -5.70 12.29
CA ALA A 126 6.02 -5.71 13.75
C ALA A 126 4.67 -5.22 14.31
N ASP A 127 4.28 -5.79 15.46
CA ASP A 127 3.02 -5.51 16.18
C ASP A 127 2.89 -4.05 16.64
N TYR A 128 4.01 -3.44 17.07
CA TYR A 128 4.07 -2.04 17.48
C TYR A 128 4.96 -1.23 16.55
N PHE A 129 4.43 -0.13 16.04
CA PHE A 129 5.11 0.76 15.11
C PHE A 129 4.80 2.23 15.35
N HIS A 130 5.69 3.09 14.86
CA HIS A 130 5.50 4.54 14.87
C HIS A 130 5.52 5.03 13.43
N GLY A 131 4.39 5.56 12.98
CA GLY A 131 4.22 6.04 11.61
C GLY A 131 2.79 5.84 11.12
N LEU A 132 2.66 5.66 9.80
CA LEU A 132 1.41 5.46 9.08
C LEU A 132 1.38 4.06 8.46
N ALA A 133 0.22 3.42 8.54
CA ALA A 133 -0.10 2.19 7.84
C ALA A 133 -1.36 2.41 7.01
N ILE A 134 -1.30 2.14 5.71
CA ILE A 134 -2.45 2.13 4.82
C ILE A 134 -2.77 0.68 4.49
N ILE A 135 -3.86 0.18 5.06
CA ILE A 135 -4.24 -1.24 4.99
C ILE A 135 -5.26 -1.42 3.87
N MET A 136 -4.93 -2.30 2.92
CA MET A 136 -5.84 -2.74 1.87
C MET A 136 -6.29 -4.16 2.18
N ASP A 137 -7.32 -4.26 3.03
CA ASP A 137 -7.90 -5.52 3.49
C ASP A 137 -8.91 -6.04 2.46
N THR A 138 -8.71 -7.28 2.02
CA THR A 138 -9.59 -7.96 1.04
C THR A 138 -10.53 -8.98 1.69
N TYR A 139 -10.45 -9.16 3.01
CA TYR A 139 -11.22 -10.16 3.74
C TYR A 139 -12.35 -9.51 4.56
N SER A 140 -13.57 -10.03 4.42
CA SER A 140 -14.69 -9.61 5.27
C SER A 140 -14.75 -10.49 6.51
N ASN A 141 -14.44 -9.94 7.69
CA ASN A 141 -14.45 -10.66 8.96
C ASN A 141 -15.86 -10.85 9.58
N HIS A 142 -16.93 -10.81 8.78
CA HIS A 142 -18.31 -10.69 9.28
C HIS A 142 -18.89 -11.96 9.95
N ASN A 143 -18.12 -13.06 10.03
CA ASN A 143 -18.59 -14.35 10.55
C ASN A 143 -18.07 -14.72 11.96
N GLY A 144 -17.66 -13.71 12.76
CA GLY A 144 -17.22 -13.89 14.14
C GLY A 144 -15.71 -14.11 14.29
N PRO A 145 -15.18 -14.09 15.53
CA PRO A 145 -13.75 -14.17 15.78
C PRO A 145 -13.23 -15.56 15.37
N HIS A 146 -12.64 -15.65 14.18
CA HIS A 146 -11.71 -16.73 13.89
C HIS A 146 -10.41 -16.43 14.63
N ASN A 147 -9.93 -17.41 15.41
CA ASN A 147 -8.67 -17.35 16.17
C ASN A 147 -7.43 -17.38 15.26
N VAL A 148 -7.38 -16.51 14.25
CA VAL A 148 -6.15 -16.13 13.57
C VAL A 148 -5.73 -14.81 14.19
N GLY A 149 -4.61 -14.84 14.91
CA GLY A 149 -4.16 -13.82 15.85
C GLY A 149 -3.75 -12.48 15.23
N LEU A 150 -4.62 -11.84 14.45
CA LEU A 150 -4.60 -10.39 14.34
C LEU A 150 -5.09 -9.86 15.68
N ARG A 151 -4.13 -9.66 16.59
CA ARG A 151 -4.38 -8.84 17.78
C ARG A 151 -4.90 -7.51 17.26
N ARG A 152 -6.17 -7.27 17.59
CA ARG A 152 -6.93 -6.05 17.34
C ARG A 152 -6.01 -4.84 17.28
N PHE A 153 -5.84 -4.26 16.09
CA PHE A 153 -5.33 -2.88 15.98
C PHE A 153 -6.38 -2.01 16.66
N SER A 154 -6.16 -1.69 17.93
CA SER A 154 -6.82 -0.55 18.53
C SER A 154 -6.04 0.66 18.04
N ILE A 155 -6.69 1.46 17.20
CA ILE A 155 -6.27 2.82 16.88
C ILE A 155 -6.33 3.64 18.18
#